data_AF-A0A1G7TV93-F1
#
_entry.id   AF-A0A1G7TV93-F1
#
_cell.length_a   1.000
_cell.length_b   1.000
_cell.length_c   1.000
_cell.angle_alpha   90.00
_cell.angle_beta   90.00
_cell.angle_gamma   90.00
#
_symmetry.space_group_name_H-M   'P 1'
#
loop_
_entity.id
_entity.type
_entity.pdbx_description
1 polymer ?
#
loop_
_entity_poly.entity_id
_entity_poly.type
_entity_poly.pdbx_seq_one_letter_code
_entity_poly.pdbx_strand_id
1 'polypeptide(L)'
;MNLKKYLMVFTCLVLTYSCSSDDSDELNGAQNTCAISKGISPNQDGLNDNFDLSCLADRTGIVSLEIFDRNGRSIYSKANYRDEFAGQSDEGDSLVTGTYFYTITFETEDLEYGSSLKGELYINVEQ
;
A
#
# COMPACT_ATOMS: atom_id res chain seq x y z
N MET A 1 -9.61 27.72 25.81
CA MET A 1 -9.74 28.18 24.41
C MET A 1 -8.62 29.19 24.15
N ASN A 2 -7.52 28.79 23.50
CA ASN A 2 -6.26 29.55 23.53
C ASN A 2 -6.10 30.39 22.25
N LEU A 3 -6.25 31.71 22.39
CA LEU A 3 -6.29 32.70 21.30
C LEU A 3 -4.96 32.78 20.51
N LYS A 4 -3.86 32.26 21.07
CA LYS A 4 -2.55 32.16 20.39
C LYS A 4 -2.58 31.26 19.16
N LYS A 5 -3.43 30.22 19.15
CA LYS A 5 -3.54 29.29 18.02
C LYS A 5 -4.10 29.98 16.77
N TYR A 6 -4.98 30.97 16.94
CA TYR A 6 -5.63 31.66 15.82
C TYR A 6 -4.76 32.75 15.20
N LEU A 7 -3.93 33.42 16.01
CA LEU A 7 -3.00 34.44 15.53
C LEU A 7 -1.92 33.86 14.60
N MET A 8 -1.57 32.58 14.80
CA MET A 8 -0.58 31.87 13.98
C MET A 8 -1.12 31.43 12.60
N VAL A 9 -2.46 31.38 12.43
CA VAL A 9 -3.10 30.99 11.16
C VAL A 9 -3.14 32.14 10.15
N PHE A 10 -2.98 33.40 10.60
CA PHE A 10 -3.12 34.57 9.73
C PHE A 10 -1.85 34.93 8.92
N THR A 11 -0.71 34.28 9.18
CA THR A 11 0.55 34.52 8.46
C THR A 11 0.83 33.53 7.33
N CYS A 12 -0.20 32.82 6.85
CA CYS A 12 -0.15 32.16 5.55
C CYS A 12 -0.18 33.22 4.43
N LEU A 13 0.91 33.97 4.26
CA LEU A 13 1.20 34.67 3.01
C LEU A 13 2.70 34.98 2.91
N VAL A 14 3.24 34.62 1.74
CA VAL A 14 4.44 35.14 1.07
C VAL A 14 5.70 34.23 1.10
N LEU A 15 5.80 33.50 -0.03
CA LEU A 15 6.96 33.00 -0.79
C LEU A 15 7.33 31.50 -0.74
N THR A 16 7.21 30.94 -1.95
CA THR A 16 7.61 29.62 -2.47
C THR A 16 6.56 28.51 -2.36
N TYR A 17 6.12 28.05 -3.53
CA TYR A 17 5.22 26.92 -3.72
C TYR A 17 5.86 25.65 -3.17
N SER A 18 5.33 25.15 -2.06
CA SER A 18 4.84 23.76 -1.94
C SER A 18 4.11 23.61 -0.61
N CYS A 19 2.79 23.43 -0.67
CA CYS A 19 2.01 22.99 0.48
C CYS A 19 2.34 21.50 0.70
N SER A 20 2.90 21.17 1.86
CA SER A 20 3.02 19.79 2.32
C SER A 20 2.86 19.81 3.83
N SER A 21 1.96 18.98 4.31
CA SER A 21 1.45 18.91 5.68
C SER A 21 2.56 18.63 6.69
N ASP A 22 2.92 19.63 7.48
CA ASP A 22 3.62 19.45 8.76
C ASP A 22 2.63 18.84 9.78
N ASP A 23 2.50 17.51 9.77
CA ASP A 23 2.09 16.79 10.98
C ASP A 23 3.37 16.50 11.77
N SER A 24 3.71 17.40 12.69
CA SER A 24 4.69 17.10 13.73
C SER A 24 3.99 16.28 14.81
N ASP A 25 3.80 14.99 14.54
CA ASP A 25 3.53 14.01 15.60
C ASP A 25 4.81 13.81 16.40
N GLU A 26 4.69 13.86 17.74
CA GLU A 26 5.78 13.58 18.65
C GLU A 26 6.36 12.19 18.35
N LEU A 27 7.64 12.17 17.95
CA LEU A 27 8.45 10.98 17.69
C LEU A 27 8.61 10.16 18.98
N ASN A 28 7.61 9.36 19.31
CA ASN A 28 7.71 8.23 20.24
C ASN A 28 7.97 6.96 19.43
N GLY A 29 9.25 6.67 19.22
CA GLY A 29 9.74 5.41 18.64
C GLY A 29 9.62 5.36 17.11
N ALA A 30 10.68 4.91 16.45
CA ALA A 30 10.65 4.55 15.04
C ALA A 30 9.62 3.43 14.84
N GLN A 31 8.38 3.81 14.55
CA GLN A 31 7.39 2.87 14.05
C GLN A 31 7.86 2.49 12.65
N ASN A 32 8.33 1.26 12.49
CA ASN A 32 8.54 0.65 11.18
C ASN A 32 7.17 0.54 10.50
N THR A 33 6.76 1.60 9.81
CA THR A 33 5.50 1.64 9.08
C THR A 33 5.66 0.81 7.82
N CYS A 34 5.30 -0.47 7.91
CA CYS A 34 5.15 -1.33 6.74
C CYS A 34 3.88 -0.91 5.98
N ALA A 35 3.95 0.24 5.30
CA ALA A 35 2.85 0.76 4.52
C ALA A 35 2.66 -0.06 3.23
N ILE A 36 1.42 -0.40 2.93
CA ILE A 36 1.07 -1.16 1.73
C ILE A 36 0.85 -0.20 0.56
N SER A 37 1.54 -0.45 -0.56
CA SER A 37 1.36 0.34 -1.77
C SER A 37 -0.10 0.28 -2.25
N LYS A 38 -0.58 1.41 -2.78
CA LYS A 38 -1.90 1.51 -3.40
C LYS A 38 -1.88 1.19 -4.89
N GLY A 39 -0.71 0.99 -5.49
CA GLY A 39 -0.59 0.61 -6.87
C GLY A 39 0.78 0.10 -7.30
N ILE A 40 0.80 -0.53 -8.47
CA ILE A 40 2.00 -1.06 -9.12
C ILE A 40 2.03 -0.65 -10.60
N SER A 41 3.23 -0.59 -11.16
CA SER A 41 3.52 -0.29 -12.56
C SER A 41 4.53 -1.31 -13.08
N PRO A 42 4.11 -2.49 -13.55
CA PRO A 42 5.00 -3.57 -13.99
C PRO A 42 5.67 -3.28 -15.35
N ASN A 43 6.53 -2.25 -15.40
CA ASN A 43 7.21 -1.78 -16.61
C ASN A 43 8.73 -2.06 -16.60
N GLN A 44 9.24 -2.69 -15.54
CA GLN A 44 10.64 -3.06 -15.33
C GLN A 44 11.57 -1.85 -15.19
N ASP A 45 11.07 -0.72 -14.66
CA ASP A 45 11.88 0.44 -14.34
C ASP A 45 12.54 0.39 -12.95
N GLY A 46 12.22 -0.65 -12.16
CA GLY A 46 12.70 -0.87 -10.81
C GLY A 46 11.84 -0.23 -9.73
N LEU A 47 10.74 0.44 -10.07
CA LEU A 47 9.88 1.19 -9.17
C LEU A 47 8.44 0.65 -9.20
N ASN A 48 8.00 0.07 -8.09
CA ASN A 48 6.66 -0.51 -7.95
C ASN A 48 6.33 -1.54 -9.06
N ASP A 49 7.33 -2.26 -9.57
CA ASP A 49 7.12 -3.33 -10.56
C ASP A 49 6.29 -4.48 -10.01
N ASN A 50 6.41 -4.69 -8.71
CA ASN A 50 5.82 -5.78 -7.96
C ASN A 50 5.01 -5.24 -6.79
N PHE A 51 4.01 -6.01 -6.36
CA PHE A 51 3.28 -5.71 -5.14
C PHE A 51 4.09 -6.19 -3.93
N ASP A 52 5.09 -5.42 -3.51
CA ASP A 52 6.00 -5.79 -2.42
C ASP A 52 5.34 -5.66 -1.03
N LEU A 53 5.22 -6.78 -0.34
CA LEU A 53 4.73 -6.94 1.03
C LEU A 53 5.80 -7.55 1.95
N SER A 54 7.08 -7.57 1.54
CA SER A 54 8.19 -8.17 2.29
C SER A 54 8.31 -7.66 3.72
N CYS A 55 8.09 -6.35 3.93
CA CYS A 55 8.09 -5.75 5.27
C CYS A 55 7.03 -6.41 6.19
N LEU A 56 5.83 -6.66 5.67
CA LEU A 56 4.76 -7.34 6.41
C LEU A 56 5.06 -8.82 6.60
N ALA A 57 5.59 -9.49 5.57
CA ALA A 57 6.01 -10.87 5.66
C ALA A 57 7.08 -11.07 6.75
N ASP A 58 8.00 -10.12 6.92
CA ASP A 58 9.02 -10.16 7.99
C ASP A 58 8.46 -9.78 9.36
N ARG A 59 7.46 -8.87 9.39
CA ARG A 59 6.85 -8.37 10.63
C ARG A 59 5.92 -9.39 11.29
N THR A 60 4.99 -9.95 10.53
CA THR A 60 3.90 -10.81 11.04
C THR A 60 3.77 -12.14 10.33
N GLY A 61 4.47 -12.33 9.21
CA GLY A 61 4.28 -13.47 8.32
C GLY A 61 3.02 -13.30 7.47
N ILE A 62 3.07 -13.72 6.21
CA ILE A 62 1.91 -13.78 5.32
C ILE A 62 1.63 -15.24 4.99
N VAL A 63 0.46 -15.72 5.38
CA VAL A 63 -0.02 -17.07 5.03
C VAL A 63 -0.39 -17.09 3.55
N SER A 64 -1.19 -16.11 3.11
CA SER A 64 -1.63 -16.02 1.73
C SER A 64 -1.94 -14.60 1.29
N LEU A 65 -1.72 -14.36 0.00
CA LEU A 65 -2.27 -13.25 -0.77
C LEU A 65 -3.23 -13.82 -1.81
N GLU A 66 -4.43 -13.23 -1.90
CA GLU A 66 -5.39 -13.48 -2.97
C GLU A 66 -5.77 -12.16 -3.64
N ILE A 67 -5.79 -12.13 -4.97
CA ILE A 67 -6.16 -10.96 -5.77
C ILE A 67 -7.35 -11.31 -6.66
N PHE A 68 -8.30 -10.37 -6.74
CA PHE A 68 -9.57 -10.50 -7.41
C PHE A 68 -9.74 -9.41 -8.47
N ASP A 69 -10.40 -9.77 -9.57
CA ASP A 69 -10.88 -8.80 -10.56
C ASP A 69 -12.09 -8.01 -10.03
N ARG A 70 -12.55 -7.02 -10.82
CA ARG A 70 -13.70 -6.17 -10.48
C ARG A 70 -15.02 -6.93 -10.28
N ASN A 71 -15.11 -8.16 -10.77
CA ASN A 71 -16.29 -9.01 -10.65
C ASN A 71 -16.19 -9.97 -9.44
N GLY A 72 -15.10 -9.89 -8.67
CA GLY A 72 -14.83 -10.75 -7.52
C GLY A 72 -14.28 -12.13 -7.89
N ARG A 73 -13.83 -12.34 -9.13
CA ARG A 73 -13.17 -13.59 -9.52
C ARG A 73 -11.71 -13.55 -9.06
N SER A 74 -11.26 -14.58 -8.33
CA SER A 74 -9.85 -14.74 -8.00
C SER A 74 -9.04 -14.95 -9.29
N ILE A 75 -8.01 -14.13 -9.46
CA ILE A 75 -7.12 -14.16 -10.63
C ILE A 75 -5.68 -14.54 -10.27
N TYR A 76 -5.33 -14.41 -8.99
CA TYR A 76 -4.01 -14.73 -8.48
C TYR A 76 -4.11 -15.16 -7.02
N SER A 77 -3.42 -16.24 -6.66
CA SER A 77 -3.31 -16.71 -5.28
C SER A 77 -1.93 -17.27 -4.99
N LYS A 78 -1.34 -16.81 -3.89
CA LYS A 78 0.00 -17.25 -3.48
C LYS A 78 0.09 -17.42 -1.98
N ALA A 79 0.59 -18.58 -1.56
CA ALA A 79 0.96 -18.84 -0.17
C ALA A 79 2.37 -18.33 0.13
N ASN A 80 2.62 -17.92 1.38
CA ASN A 80 3.92 -17.38 1.84
C ASN A 80 4.40 -16.20 0.99
N TYR A 81 3.48 -15.32 0.61
CA TYR A 81 3.72 -14.24 -0.33
C TYR A 81 4.72 -13.20 0.21
N ARG A 82 5.54 -12.65 -0.69
CA ARG A 82 6.43 -11.53 -0.40
C ARG A 82 6.32 -10.43 -1.45
N ASP A 83 6.66 -10.70 -2.69
CA ASP A 83 6.79 -9.71 -3.76
C ASP A 83 6.61 -10.31 -5.16
N GLU A 84 6.04 -11.51 -5.29
CA GLU A 84 6.04 -12.26 -6.55
C GLU A 84 5.02 -11.75 -7.59
N PHE A 85 4.03 -10.96 -7.17
CA PHE A 85 2.98 -10.48 -8.06
C PHE A 85 3.44 -9.22 -8.78
N ALA A 86 3.55 -9.32 -10.11
CA ALA A 86 3.96 -8.26 -11.03
C ALA A 86 2.88 -8.01 -12.11
N GLY A 87 1.60 -8.13 -11.74
CA GLY A 87 0.48 -7.87 -12.66
C GLY A 87 0.14 -9.02 -13.62
N GLN A 88 0.39 -10.27 -13.24
CA GLN A 88 0.02 -11.48 -13.98
C GLN A 88 -1.04 -12.31 -13.26
N SER A 89 -1.89 -13.04 -14.00
CA SER A 89 -2.77 -14.05 -13.42
C SER A 89 -2.02 -15.35 -13.07
N ASP A 90 -2.65 -16.25 -12.31
CA ASP A 90 -2.12 -17.60 -12.04
C ASP A 90 -1.92 -18.42 -13.34
N GLU A 91 -2.66 -18.09 -14.41
CA GLU A 91 -2.53 -18.71 -15.72
C GLU A 91 -1.36 -18.13 -16.54
N GLY A 92 -0.71 -17.08 -16.02
CA GLY A 92 0.40 -16.38 -16.68
C GLY A 92 -0.04 -15.27 -17.64
N ASP A 93 -1.34 -14.99 -17.72
CA ASP A 93 -1.85 -13.90 -18.55
C ASP A 93 -1.53 -12.55 -17.92
N SER A 94 -1.00 -11.62 -18.72
CA SER A 94 -0.83 -10.23 -18.30
C SER A 94 -2.19 -9.58 -18.07
N LEU A 95 -2.32 -8.93 -16.93
CA LEU A 95 -3.51 -8.16 -16.60
C LEU A 95 -3.56 -6.86 -17.42
N VAL A 96 -4.71 -6.21 -17.40
CA VAL A 96 -4.91 -4.90 -18.02
C VAL A 96 -4.92 -3.82 -16.95
N THR A 97 -4.68 -2.57 -17.36
CA THR A 97 -4.78 -1.43 -16.46
C THR A 97 -6.15 -1.34 -15.79
N GLY A 98 -6.16 -1.24 -14.46
CA GLY A 98 -7.40 -1.21 -13.69
C GLY A 98 -7.21 -1.35 -12.19
N THR A 99 -8.33 -1.32 -11.47
CA THR A 99 -8.38 -1.55 -10.02
C THR A 99 -8.74 -2.99 -9.75
N TYR A 100 -7.93 -3.63 -8.92
CA TYR A 100 -8.08 -4.98 -8.42
C TYR A 100 -8.27 -4.95 -6.92
N PHE A 101 -8.76 -6.04 -6.35
CA PHE A 101 -8.98 -6.16 -4.92
C PHE A 101 -8.10 -7.26 -4.37
N TYR A 102 -7.64 -7.13 -3.13
CA TYR A 102 -6.85 -8.18 -2.50
C TYR A 102 -7.35 -8.51 -1.10
N THR A 103 -7.03 -9.72 -0.67
CA THR A 103 -7.07 -10.14 0.74
C THR A 103 -5.70 -10.68 1.13
N ILE A 104 -5.19 -10.23 2.27
CA ILE A 104 -3.97 -10.73 2.90
C ILE A 104 -4.38 -11.45 4.19
N THR A 105 -3.87 -12.65 4.38
CA THR A 105 -4.00 -13.39 5.64
C THR A 105 -2.63 -13.46 6.31
N PHE A 106 -2.54 -13.00 7.55
CA PHE A 106 -1.29 -12.99 8.30
C PHE A 106 -1.13 -14.26 9.13
N GLU A 107 0.12 -14.65 9.41
CA GLU A 107 0.43 -15.80 10.27
C GLU A 107 0.13 -15.46 11.74
N THR A 108 0.42 -14.22 12.13
CA THR A 108 0.13 -13.67 13.46
C THR A 108 -0.66 -12.37 13.34
N GLU A 109 -1.38 -11.99 14.40
CA GLU A 109 -2.18 -10.77 14.40
C GLU A 109 -1.29 -9.53 14.25
N ASP A 110 -1.52 -8.74 13.20
CA ASP A 110 -0.84 -7.49 12.96
C ASP A 110 -1.44 -6.36 13.80
N LEU A 111 -0.58 -5.54 14.42
CA LEU A 111 -1.02 -4.47 15.32
C LEU A 111 -1.83 -3.38 14.61
N GLU A 112 -1.64 -3.19 13.31
CA GLU A 112 -2.35 -2.20 12.49
C GLU A 112 -3.48 -2.84 11.67
N TYR A 113 -3.23 -4.03 11.12
CA TYR A 113 -4.11 -4.66 10.14
C TYR A 113 -4.90 -5.87 10.68
N GLY A 114 -4.68 -6.27 11.93
CA GLY A 114 -5.32 -7.44 12.54
C GLY A 114 -4.87 -8.76 11.90
N SER A 115 -5.69 -9.80 11.98
CA SER A 115 -5.36 -11.12 11.41
C SER A 115 -5.52 -11.21 9.90
N SER A 116 -6.29 -10.30 9.30
CA SER A 116 -6.50 -10.25 7.84
C SER A 116 -6.83 -8.85 7.37
N LEU A 117 -6.34 -8.50 6.19
CA LEU A 117 -6.57 -7.21 5.57
C LEU A 117 -7.22 -7.37 4.21
N LYS A 118 -8.12 -6.44 3.86
CA LYS A 118 -8.68 -6.30 2.53
C LYS A 118 -8.40 -4.91 2.00
N GLY A 119 -8.13 -4.81 0.70
CA GLY A 119 -7.82 -3.54 0.07
C GLY A 119 -8.00 -3.54 -1.43
N GLU A 120 -7.72 -2.39 -2.03
CA GLU A 120 -7.67 -2.20 -3.47
C GLU A 120 -6.23 -1.95 -3.91
N LEU A 121 -5.92 -2.39 -5.13
CA LEU A 121 -4.63 -2.22 -5.78
C LEU A 121 -4.87 -1.72 -7.21
N TYR A 122 -4.32 -0.56 -7.53
CA TYR A 122 -4.31 -0.05 -8.89
C TYR A 122 -3.11 -0.61 -9.66
N ILE A 123 -3.35 -1.23 -10.82
CA ILE A 123 -2.30 -1.75 -11.68
C ILE A 123 -2.27 -0.89 -12.94
N ASN A 124 -1.12 -0.27 -13.24
CA ASN A 124 -0.89 0.45 -14.49
C ASN A 124 0.03 -0.38 -15.39
N VAL A 125 -0.55 -1.03 -16.39
CA VAL A 125 0.19 -1.76 -17.42
C VAL A 125 0.42 -0.83 -18.60
N GLU A 126 1.67 -0.49 -18.86
CA GLU A 126 2.06 0.27 -20.06
C GLU A 126 1.97 -0.66 -21.29
N GLN A 127 1.28 -0.21 -22.34
CA GLN A 127 1.12 -0.92 -23.61
C GLN A 127 2.00 -0.33 -24.70
#